data_AF-A0A8T7HCL1-F1
#
_entry.id   AF-A0A8T7HCL1-F1
#
_cell.length_a   1.000
_cell.length_b   1.000
_cell.length_c   1.000
_cell.angle_alpha   90.00
_cell.angle_beta   90.00
_cell.angle_gamma   90.00
#
_symmetry.space_group_name_H-M   'P 1'
#
loop_
_entity.id
_entity.type
_entity.pdbx_description
1 polymer ?
#
loop_
_entity_poly.entity_id
_entity_poly.type
_entity_poly.pdbx_seq_one_letter_code
_entity_poly.pdbx_strand_id
1 'polypeptide(L)'
;MCYEIKIETVVAIVAVVVAIVAVYYGNKNSKQQILITKLEELFEVVQSLSRYYGRLMELNFKVEELRDSENKELQTLAQYYEIRDQKISKEERLRISEYLSRIEVLTECYTKGDLKKQLLHFEKLMYSFSDLVFNGGSIHQELNFKKGFPNYEEFNTLIKELKQRIITEIKM
;
A
#
# COMPACT_ATOMS: atom_id res chain seq x y z
N MET A 1 -20.62 63.77 -10.68
CA MET A 1 -21.73 62.87 -10.31
C MET A 1 -21.18 61.94 -9.24
N CYS A 2 -21.34 62.30 -7.96
CA CYS A 2 -20.81 61.50 -6.85
C CYS A 2 -21.75 60.32 -6.61
N TYR A 3 -21.25 59.09 -6.73
CA TYR A 3 -21.99 57.89 -6.35
C TYR A 3 -22.11 57.85 -4.82
N GLU A 4 -23.32 58.03 -4.28
CA GLU A 4 -23.60 57.69 -2.88
C GLU A 4 -23.66 56.18 -2.74
N ILE A 5 -22.59 55.58 -2.23
CA ILE A 5 -22.55 54.16 -1.91
C ILE A 5 -23.47 53.94 -0.70
N LYS A 6 -24.60 53.27 -0.92
CA LYS A 6 -25.50 52.87 0.16
C LYS A 6 -24.81 51.83 1.05
N ILE A 7 -24.97 51.96 2.36
CA ILE A 7 -24.44 51.02 3.37
C ILE A 7 -24.85 49.57 3.04
N GLU A 8 -26.07 49.36 2.55
CA GLU A 8 -26.58 48.06 2.11
C GLU A 8 -25.70 47.42 1.02
N THR A 9 -25.19 48.23 0.08
CA THR A 9 -24.28 47.76 -0.98
C THR A 9 -22.93 47.31 -0.40
N VAL A 10 -22.39 48.05 0.57
CA VAL A 10 -21.16 47.67 1.26
C VAL A 10 -21.35 46.36 2.04
N VAL A 11 -22.46 46.25 2.77
CA VAL A 11 -22.80 45.03 3.54
C VAL A 11 -22.95 43.83 2.61
N ALA A 12 -23.63 43.98 1.46
CA ALA A 12 -23.77 42.92 0.48
C ALA A 12 -22.42 42.47 -0.10
N ILE A 13 -21.52 43.40 -0.44
CA ILE A 13 -20.18 43.09 -0.93
C ILE A 13 -19.37 42.32 0.12
N VAL A 14 -19.38 42.77 1.38
CA VAL A 14 -18.69 42.09 2.48
C VAL A 14 -19.24 40.68 2.69
N ALA A 15 -20.57 40.51 2.66
CA ALA A 15 -21.20 39.19 2.78
C ALA A 15 -20.77 38.23 1.67
N VAL A 16 -20.68 38.69 0.42
CA VAL A 16 -20.21 37.89 -0.72
C VAL A 16 -18.75 37.49 -0.54
N VAL A 17 -17.88 38.42 -0.10
CA VAL A 17 -16.46 38.11 0.16
C VAL A 17 -16.33 37.06 1.26
N VAL A 18 -17.07 37.20 2.37
CA VAL A 18 -17.06 36.21 3.46
C VAL A 18 -17.55 34.85 2.97
N ALA A 19 -18.61 34.80 2.14
CA ALA A 19 -19.10 33.55 1.57
C ALA A 19 -18.06 32.87 0.66
N ILE A 20 -17.39 33.63 -0.21
CA ILE A 20 -16.32 33.10 -1.07
C ILE A 20 -15.17 32.53 -0.22
N VAL A 21 -14.75 33.28 0.79
CA VAL A 21 -13.69 32.86 1.73
C VAL A 21 -14.11 31.58 2.47
N ALA A 22 -15.34 31.53 2.99
CA ALA A 22 -15.86 30.36 3.69
C ALA A 22 -15.92 29.12 2.80
N VAL A 23 -16.38 29.25 1.55
CA VAL A 23 -16.41 28.15 0.57
C VAL A 23 -14.99 27.70 0.22
N TYR A 24 -14.06 28.63 0.04
CA TYR A 24 -12.67 28.31 -0.27
C TYR A 24 -12.00 27.52 0.87
N TYR A 25 -12.12 28.00 2.11
CA TYR A 25 -11.58 27.30 3.28
C TYR A 25 -12.31 25.99 3.55
N GLY A 26 -13.64 25.94 3.36
CA GLY A 26 -14.43 24.72 3.45
C GLY A 26 -13.93 23.64 2.49
N ASN A 27 -13.80 23.99 1.20
CA ASN A 27 -13.30 23.07 0.17
C ASN A 27 -11.86 22.63 0.44
N LYS A 28 -10.99 23.53 0.91
CA LYS A 28 -9.61 23.19 1.27
C LYS A 28 -9.57 22.18 2.41
N ASN A 29 -10.35 22.41 3.47
CA ASN A 29 -10.43 21.51 4.61
C ASN A 29 -11.00 20.14 4.23
N SER A 30 -12.05 20.10 3.40
CA SER A 30 -12.62 18.83 2.91
C SER A 30 -11.61 18.03 2.08
N LYS A 31 -10.86 18.68 1.19
CA LYS A 31 -9.79 18.01 0.41
C LYS A 31 -8.70 17.44 1.30
N GLN A 32 -8.28 18.19 2.32
CA GLN A 32 -7.26 17.74 3.27
C GLN A 32 -7.76 16.56 4.11
N GLN A 33 -9.01 16.60 4.57
CA GLN A 33 -9.62 15.49 5.30
C GLN A 33 -9.69 14.21 4.46
N ILE A 34 -10.11 14.32 3.19
CA ILE A 34 -10.11 13.17 2.27
C ILE A 34 -8.69 12.60 2.12
N LEU A 35 -7.69 13.47 1.91
CA LEU A 35 -6.30 13.04 1.78
C LEU A 35 -5.83 12.29 3.04
N ILE A 36 -6.07 12.85 4.23
CA ILE A 36 -5.70 12.21 5.51
C ILE A 36 -6.34 10.83 5.62
N THR A 37 -7.66 10.72 5.42
CA THR A 37 -8.37 9.44 5.50
C THR A 37 -7.81 8.42 4.50
N LYS A 38 -7.39 8.84 3.31
CA LYS A 38 -6.78 7.93 2.32
C LYS A 38 -5.36 7.51 2.67
N LEU A 39 -4.58 8.37 3.33
CA LEU A 39 -3.27 8.01 3.85
C LEU A 39 -3.37 7.08 5.08
N GLU A 40 -4.37 7.27 5.94
CA GLU A 40 -4.69 6.35 7.04
C GLU A 40 -5.10 4.97 6.51
N GLU A 41 -5.98 4.94 5.51
CA GLU A 41 -6.36 3.70 4.83
C GLU A 41 -5.13 3.00 4.22
N LEU A 42 -4.25 3.74 3.55
CA LEU A 42 -3.01 3.22 2.99
C LEU A 42 -2.10 2.63 4.08
N PHE A 43 -1.97 3.31 5.22
CA PHE A 43 -1.21 2.83 6.36
C PHE A 43 -1.74 1.48 6.87
N GLU A 44 -3.06 1.37 7.02
CA GLU A 44 -3.73 0.15 7.48
C GLU A 44 -3.52 -1.02 6.51
N VAL A 45 -3.62 -0.76 5.21
CA VAL A 45 -3.44 -1.81 4.18
C VAL A 45 -1.98 -2.26 4.13
N VAL A 46 -1.00 -1.35 4.18
CA VAL A 46 0.43 -1.70 4.26
C VAL A 46 0.72 -2.54 5.50
N GLN A 47 0.19 -2.13 6.66
CA GLN A 47 0.32 -2.87 7.91
C GLN A 47 -0.30 -4.28 7.79
N SER A 48 -1.49 -4.38 7.22
CA SER A 48 -2.21 -5.65 7.07
C SER A 48 -1.50 -6.60 6.12
N LEU A 49 -1.02 -6.10 4.99
CA LEU A 49 -0.25 -6.88 4.03
C LEU A 49 1.08 -7.37 4.61
N SER A 50 1.79 -6.52 5.37
CA SER A 50 3.08 -6.89 5.97
C SER A 50 3.00 -8.09 6.93
N ARG A 51 1.84 -8.35 7.53
CA ARG A 51 1.64 -9.50 8.43
C ARG A 51 1.73 -10.85 7.72
N TYR A 52 1.54 -10.88 6.39
CA TYR A 52 1.68 -12.11 5.62
C TYR A 52 3.13 -12.46 5.31
N TYR A 53 4.07 -11.52 5.47
CA TYR A 53 5.46 -11.71 5.06
C TYR A 53 6.11 -12.95 5.69
N GLY A 54 5.88 -13.18 6.99
CA GLY A 54 6.48 -14.35 7.64
C GLY A 54 5.95 -15.67 7.10
N ARG A 55 4.64 -15.75 6.82
CA ARG A 55 4.05 -16.95 6.22
C ARG A 55 4.52 -17.17 4.78
N LEU A 56 4.70 -16.09 4.02
CA LEU A 56 5.31 -16.14 2.68
C LEU A 56 6.75 -16.63 2.76
N MET A 57 7.54 -16.15 3.73
CA MET A 57 8.93 -16.58 3.93
C MET A 57 9.04 -18.05 4.31
N GLU A 58 8.18 -18.54 5.20
CA GLU A 58 8.12 -19.97 5.53
C GLU A 58 7.79 -20.83 4.29
N LEU A 59 6.79 -20.42 3.51
CA LEU A 59 6.42 -21.13 2.29
C LEU A 59 7.47 -21.01 1.19
N ASN A 60 8.27 -19.94 1.19
CA ASN A 60 9.41 -19.80 0.28
C ASN A 60 10.44 -20.89 0.48
N PHE A 61 10.76 -21.24 1.73
CA PHE A 61 11.63 -22.37 2.00
C PHE A 61 11.05 -23.68 1.44
N LYS A 62 9.73 -23.86 1.48
CA LYS A 62 9.06 -25.00 0.85
C LYS A 62 9.10 -24.95 -0.69
N VAL A 63 9.06 -23.77 -1.29
CA VAL A 63 9.28 -23.63 -2.74
C VAL A 63 10.71 -24.02 -3.11
N GLU A 64 11.69 -23.63 -2.32
CA GLU A 64 13.09 -24.02 -2.55
C GLU A 64 13.30 -25.52 -2.33
N GLU A 65 12.66 -26.14 -1.31
CA GLU A 65 12.66 -27.60 -1.13
C GLU A 65 12.03 -28.33 -2.34
N LEU A 66 10.96 -27.79 -2.92
CA LEU A 66 10.33 -28.35 -4.14
C LEU A 66 11.25 -28.27 -5.37
N ARG A 67 12.10 -27.24 -5.43
CA ARG A 67 13.05 -27.01 -6.53
C ARG A 67 14.31 -27.84 -6.40
N ASP A 68 14.63 -28.29 -5.20
CA ASP A 68 15.77 -29.16 -4.93
C ASP A 68 15.49 -30.59 -5.38
N SER A 69 16.10 -30.99 -6.49
CA SER A 69 15.96 -32.33 -7.08
C SER A 69 16.49 -33.47 -6.19
N GLU A 70 17.32 -33.17 -5.18
CA GLU A 70 17.86 -34.16 -4.24
C GLU A 70 16.94 -34.35 -3.02
N ASN A 71 16.00 -33.42 -2.79
CA ASN A 71 15.07 -33.48 -1.68
C ASN A 71 13.94 -34.51 -1.94
N LYS A 72 13.77 -35.45 -0.99
CA LYS A 72 12.75 -36.51 -1.08
C LYS A 72 11.47 -36.19 -0.31
N GLU A 73 11.44 -35.16 0.51
CA GLU A 73 10.30 -34.83 1.38
C GLU A 73 9.17 -34.12 0.61
N LEU A 74 9.52 -33.26 -0.35
CA LEU A 74 8.56 -32.50 -1.16
C LEU A 74 8.87 -32.64 -2.65
N GLN A 75 8.22 -33.60 -3.30
CA GLN A 75 8.58 -33.99 -4.68
C GLN A 75 7.61 -33.47 -5.74
N THR A 76 6.42 -33.02 -5.34
CA THR A 76 5.37 -32.62 -6.29
C THR A 76 4.75 -31.27 -5.94
N LEU A 77 4.35 -30.56 -6.98
CA LEU A 77 3.64 -29.29 -6.87
C LEU A 77 2.27 -29.46 -6.16
N ALA A 78 1.64 -30.63 -6.30
CA ALA A 78 0.39 -30.94 -5.61
C ALA A 78 0.57 -30.98 -4.08
N GLN A 79 1.61 -31.67 -3.59
CA GLN A 79 1.95 -31.68 -2.16
C GLN A 79 2.27 -30.27 -1.66
N TYR A 80 2.98 -29.47 -2.46
CA TYR A 80 3.25 -28.08 -2.12
C TYR A 80 1.96 -27.27 -1.96
N TYR A 81 0.99 -27.43 -2.88
CA TYR A 81 -0.28 -26.72 -2.80
C TYR A 81 -1.11 -27.10 -1.58
N GLU A 82 -1.06 -28.36 -1.12
CA GLU A 82 -1.69 -28.77 0.14
C GLU A 82 -1.06 -28.03 1.33
N ILE A 83 0.27 -27.97 1.42
CA ILE A 83 0.99 -27.23 2.48
C ILE A 83 0.67 -25.73 2.42
N ARG A 84 0.70 -25.15 1.21
CA ARG A 84 0.37 -23.74 0.96
C ARG A 84 -1.04 -23.44 1.46
N ASP A 85 -2.03 -24.22 1.06
CA ASP A 85 -3.43 -23.95 1.38
C ASP A 85 -3.76 -24.16 2.87
N GLN A 86 -2.97 -24.96 3.60
CA GLN A 86 -3.03 -25.03 5.07
C GLN A 86 -2.48 -23.77 5.75
N LYS A 87 -1.47 -23.10 5.16
CA LYS A 87 -0.78 -21.95 5.76
C LYS A 87 -1.38 -20.61 5.35
N ILE A 88 -1.79 -20.50 4.08
CA ILE A 88 -2.44 -19.34 3.47
C ILE A 88 -3.63 -19.85 2.65
N SER A 89 -4.83 -19.67 3.18
CA SER A 89 -6.05 -20.16 2.54
C SER A 89 -6.32 -19.42 1.22
N LYS A 90 -7.22 -19.96 0.40
CA LYS A 90 -7.66 -19.29 -0.83
C LYS A 90 -8.20 -17.88 -0.57
N GLU A 91 -8.99 -17.70 0.49
CA GLU A 91 -9.56 -16.42 0.90
C GLU A 91 -8.46 -15.43 1.30
N GLU A 92 -7.43 -15.90 1.99
CA GLU A 92 -6.28 -15.06 2.35
C GLU A 92 -5.46 -14.65 1.13
N ARG A 93 -5.29 -15.53 0.14
CA ARG A 93 -4.63 -15.19 -1.15
C ARG A 93 -5.40 -14.13 -1.93
N LEU A 94 -6.74 -14.23 -1.95
CA LEU A 94 -7.59 -13.20 -2.54
C LEU A 94 -7.42 -11.87 -1.80
N ARG A 95 -7.42 -11.90 -0.47
CA ARG A 95 -7.22 -10.70 0.36
C ARG A 95 -5.85 -10.05 0.15
N ILE A 96 -4.78 -10.85 -0.01
CA ILE A 96 -3.45 -10.34 -0.36
C ILE A 96 -3.51 -9.60 -1.70
N SER A 97 -4.18 -10.18 -2.70
CA SER A 97 -4.36 -9.55 -4.02
C SER A 97 -5.14 -8.25 -3.94
N GLU A 98 -6.21 -8.21 -3.13
CA GLU A 98 -7.00 -7.00 -2.86
C GLU A 98 -6.14 -5.92 -2.18
N TYR A 99 -5.32 -6.28 -1.20
CA TYR A 99 -4.42 -5.34 -0.53
C TYR A 99 -3.36 -4.77 -1.47
N LEU A 100 -2.75 -5.60 -2.33
CA LEU A 100 -1.79 -5.14 -3.33
C LEU A 100 -2.42 -4.11 -4.28
N SER A 101 -3.57 -4.45 -4.86
CA SER A 101 -4.31 -3.53 -5.73
C SER A 101 -4.70 -2.25 -5.00
N ARG A 102 -5.13 -2.35 -3.74
CA ARG A 102 -5.50 -1.18 -2.94
C ARG A 102 -4.31 -0.27 -2.66
N ILE A 103 -3.14 -0.84 -2.34
CA ILE A 103 -1.89 -0.09 -2.16
C ILE A 103 -1.52 0.63 -3.45
N GLU A 104 -1.53 -0.06 -4.59
CA GLU A 104 -1.21 0.53 -5.90
C GLU A 104 -2.10 1.75 -6.17
N VAL A 105 -3.42 1.59 -6.08
CA VAL A 105 -4.40 2.67 -6.33
C VAL A 105 -4.20 3.84 -5.37
N LEU A 106 -4.10 3.58 -4.07
CA LEU A 106 -3.94 4.64 -3.07
C LEU A 106 -2.61 5.37 -3.24
N THR A 107 -1.54 4.63 -3.56
CA THR A 107 -0.21 5.18 -3.82
C THR A 107 -0.21 6.08 -5.04
N GLU A 108 -0.80 5.62 -6.15
CA GLU A 108 -0.87 6.37 -7.39
C GLU A 108 -1.68 7.67 -7.26
N CYS A 109 -2.82 7.62 -6.55
CA CYS A 109 -3.74 8.75 -6.45
C CYS A 109 -3.43 9.75 -5.34
N TYR A 110 -2.87 9.30 -4.20
CA TYR A 110 -2.80 10.11 -2.98
C TYR A 110 -1.39 10.33 -2.45
N THR A 111 -0.35 9.82 -3.13
CA THR A 111 1.04 10.03 -2.72
C THR A 111 1.89 10.58 -3.86
N LYS A 112 3.06 11.13 -3.51
CA LYS A 112 3.98 11.74 -4.47
C LYS A 112 5.42 11.58 -4.02
N GLY A 113 6.35 11.93 -4.91
CA GLY A 113 7.78 12.02 -4.59
C GLY A 113 8.36 10.69 -4.10
N ASP A 114 9.13 10.76 -3.02
CA ASP A 114 9.87 9.62 -2.47
C ASP A 114 8.95 8.58 -1.82
N LEU A 115 7.91 9.02 -1.10
CA LEU A 115 6.93 8.11 -0.49
C LEU A 115 6.27 7.23 -1.56
N LYS A 116 5.84 7.83 -2.68
CA LYS A 116 5.26 7.09 -3.81
C LYS A 116 6.19 5.98 -4.31
N LYS A 117 7.47 6.32 -4.53
CA LYS A 117 8.46 5.35 -5.02
C LYS A 117 8.64 4.18 -4.06
N GLN A 118 8.70 4.44 -2.76
CA GLN A 118 8.89 3.41 -1.74
C GLN A 118 7.67 2.52 -1.58
N LEU A 119 6.46 3.08 -1.66
CA LEU A 119 5.22 2.32 -1.63
C LEU A 119 5.09 1.40 -2.85
N LEU A 120 5.39 1.89 -4.04
CA LEU A 120 5.39 1.07 -5.26
C LEU A 120 6.47 -0.01 -5.20
N HIS A 121 7.63 0.28 -4.61
CA HIS A 121 8.66 -0.74 -4.38
C HIS A 121 8.19 -1.83 -3.41
N PHE A 122 7.55 -1.44 -2.31
CA PHE A 122 6.96 -2.36 -1.34
C PHE A 122 5.86 -3.23 -1.97
N GLU A 123 4.94 -2.62 -2.72
CA GLU A 123 3.89 -3.32 -3.46
C GLU A 123 4.52 -4.36 -4.40
N LYS A 124 5.47 -3.95 -5.23
CA LYS A 124 6.15 -4.83 -6.19
C LYS A 124 6.89 -5.98 -5.52
N LEU A 125 7.50 -5.74 -4.36
CA LEU A 125 8.14 -6.76 -3.54
C LEU A 125 7.11 -7.78 -3.06
N MET A 126 6.02 -7.32 -2.44
CA MET A 126 4.99 -8.21 -1.92
C MET A 126 4.27 -8.96 -3.04
N TYR A 127 4.03 -8.32 -4.18
CA TYR A 127 3.46 -8.94 -5.37
C TYR A 127 4.37 -10.07 -5.86
N SER A 128 5.64 -9.78 -6.13
CA SER A 128 6.60 -10.77 -6.64
C SER A 128 6.76 -11.95 -5.67
N PHE A 129 6.72 -11.67 -4.36
CA PHE A 129 6.84 -12.71 -3.36
C PHE A 129 5.59 -13.59 -3.28
N SER A 130 4.42 -12.96 -3.29
CA SER A 130 3.14 -13.67 -3.28
C SER A 130 2.97 -14.51 -4.56
N ASP A 131 3.37 -14.01 -5.72
CA ASP A 131 3.33 -14.74 -6.99
C ASP A 131 4.18 -16.00 -6.94
N LEU A 132 5.41 -15.89 -6.41
CA LEU A 132 6.30 -17.05 -6.22
C LEU A 132 5.66 -18.13 -5.35
N VAL A 133 5.17 -17.72 -4.18
CA VAL A 133 4.59 -18.63 -3.19
C VAL A 133 3.24 -19.19 -3.65
N PHE A 134 2.43 -18.42 -4.36
CA PHE A 134 1.13 -18.91 -4.79
C PHE A 134 1.26 -19.93 -5.91
N ASN A 135 2.27 -19.78 -6.77
CA ASN A 135 2.41 -20.61 -7.96
C ASN A 135 3.49 -21.69 -7.82
N GLY A 136 4.36 -21.63 -6.81
CA GLY A 136 5.54 -22.52 -6.68
C GLY A 136 6.70 -22.11 -7.59
N GLY A 137 6.65 -20.89 -8.13
CA GLY A 137 7.57 -20.34 -9.13
C GLY A 137 7.13 -18.94 -9.54
N SER A 138 8.07 -18.06 -9.90
CA SER A 138 7.71 -16.71 -10.40
C SER A 138 8.78 -16.10 -11.28
N ILE A 139 8.39 -15.73 -12.50
CA ILE A 139 9.20 -14.92 -13.41
C ILE A 139 9.45 -13.53 -12.80
N HIS A 140 8.51 -13.00 -12.01
CA HIS A 140 8.66 -11.69 -11.37
C HIS A 140 9.79 -11.66 -10.35
N GLN A 141 9.99 -12.75 -9.60
CA GLN A 141 11.15 -12.91 -8.73
C GLN A 141 12.45 -12.97 -9.54
N GLU A 142 12.49 -13.75 -10.63
CA GLU A 142 13.68 -13.86 -11.49
C GLU A 142 14.06 -12.53 -12.16
N LEU A 143 13.09 -11.67 -12.44
CA LEU A 143 13.35 -10.36 -13.06
C LEU A 143 13.77 -9.31 -12.04
N ASN A 144 13.10 -9.26 -10.88
CA ASN A 144 13.20 -8.12 -9.96
C ASN A 144 13.95 -8.42 -8.65
N PHE A 145 14.07 -9.69 -8.26
CA PHE A 145 14.59 -10.13 -6.97
C PHE A 145 15.52 -11.35 -7.11
N LYS A 146 16.44 -11.32 -8.09
CA LYS A 146 17.41 -12.41 -8.37
C LYS A 146 18.24 -12.84 -7.16
N LYS A 147 18.54 -11.89 -6.26
CA LYS A 147 19.33 -12.14 -5.05
C LYS A 147 18.49 -12.69 -3.88
N GLY A 148 17.21 -12.98 -4.12
CA GLY A 148 16.24 -13.36 -3.10
C GLY A 148 15.45 -12.18 -2.56
N PHE A 149 14.53 -12.49 -1.65
CA PHE A 149 13.74 -11.51 -0.91
C PHE A 149 14.48 -11.08 0.36
N PRO A 150 14.15 -9.89 0.91
CA PRO A 150 14.71 -9.45 2.17
C PRO A 150 14.52 -10.45 3.29
N ASN A 151 15.46 -10.52 4.23
CA ASN A 151 15.23 -11.27 5.46
C ASN A 151 14.23 -10.53 6.38
N TYR A 152 13.86 -11.15 7.50
CA TYR A 152 12.90 -10.56 8.45
C TYR A 152 13.33 -9.19 9.00
N GLU A 153 14.61 -8.99 9.28
CA GLU A 153 15.13 -7.75 9.85
C GLU A 153 15.10 -6.62 8.81
N GLU A 154 15.56 -6.91 7.60
CA GLU A 154 15.53 -5.99 6.47
C GLU A 154 14.10 -5.57 6.14
N PHE A 155 13.18 -6.54 6.08
CA PHE A 155 11.77 -6.27 5.83
C PHE A 155 11.12 -5.45 6.95
N ASN A 156 11.39 -5.78 8.21
CA ASN A 156 10.85 -5.01 9.34
C ASN A 156 11.35 -3.57 9.35
N THR A 157 12.61 -3.35 8.97
CA THR A 157 13.20 -2.02 8.83
C THR A 157 12.50 -1.24 7.73
N LEU A 158 12.36 -1.84 6.54
CA LEU A 158 11.62 -1.25 5.41
C LEU A 158 10.21 -0.84 5.81
N ILE A 159 9.47 -1.73 6.47
CA ILE A 159 8.10 -1.48 6.91
C ILE A 159 8.02 -0.36 7.95
N LYS A 160 8.96 -0.33 8.90
CA LYS A 160 9.01 0.71 9.93
C LYS A 160 9.25 2.09 9.32
N GLU A 161 10.21 2.18 8.40
CA GLU A 161 10.52 3.43 7.69
C GLU A 161 9.35 3.89 6.83
N LEU A 162 8.73 2.97 6.08
CA LEU A 162 7.59 3.27 5.21
C LEU A 162 6.40 3.81 6.03
N LYS A 163 6.06 3.15 7.13
CA LYS A 163 5.02 3.59 8.07
C LYS A 163 5.30 4.97 8.64
N GLN A 164 6.53 5.22 9.07
CA GLN A 164 6.92 6.51 9.61
C GLN A 164 6.73 7.64 8.58
N ARG A 165 7.04 7.37 7.31
CA ARG A 165 6.86 8.34 6.22
C ARG A 165 5.39 8.62 5.91
N ILE A 166 4.54 7.59 5.90
CA ILE A 166 3.09 7.78 5.77
C ILE A 166 2.56 8.65 6.92
N ILE A 167 2.97 8.37 8.16
CA ILE A 167 2.59 9.17 9.34
C ILE A 167 3.03 10.63 9.21
N THR A 168 4.24 10.87 8.70
CA THR A 168 4.74 12.22 8.48
C THR A 168 3.88 12.99 7.47
N GLU A 169 3.45 12.35 6.38
CA GLU A 169 2.55 12.97 5.38
C GLU A 169 1.13 13.21 5.93
N ILE A 170 0.63 12.36 6.84
CA ILE A 170 -0.64 12.58 7.53
C ILE A 170 -0.60 13.83 8.42
N LYS A 171 0.56 14.10 9.04
CA LYS A 171 0.73 15.20 10.00
C LYS A 171 1.07 16.54 9.34
N MET A 172 1.36 16.57 8.04
CA MET A 172 1.63 17.79 7.26
C MET A 172 0.33 18.47 6.81
#